data_AF-A0A5J5J669-F1
#
_entry.id   AF-A0A5J5J669-F1
#
_cell.length_a   1.000
_cell.length_b   1.000
_cell.length_c   1.000
_cell.angle_alpha   90.00
_cell.angle_beta   90.00
_cell.angle_gamma   90.00
#
_symmetry.space_group_name_H-M   'P 1'
#
loop_
_entity.id
_entity.type
_entity.pdbx_description
1 polymer ?
#
loop_
_entity_poly.entity_id
_entity_poly.type
_entity_poly.pdbx_seq_one_letter_code
_entity_poly.pdbx_strand_id
1 'polypeptide(L)'
;MPPSGGPIVVPVVEFTIGADGAMTVTVDGVPHMPEPFAPDWRRESFPAILDALAARYRTPLRVQVREADGSTFTDIITPPRERPTARPWEAPVPEVASPPMSAAQPVLHQVAGSGFVPGEDVAVAIIHAHSDASPDGTARALLTAEQAAAAVTGEVLLLGRISGTLAVSRLL
;
A
#
# COMPACT_ATOMS: atom_id res chain seq x y z
N MET A 1 -33.46 14.76 1.01
CA MET A 1 -32.43 14.70 2.06
C MET A 1 -31.60 13.46 1.78
N PRO A 2 -30.31 13.56 1.41
CA PRO A 2 -29.49 12.35 1.29
C PRO A 2 -29.37 11.70 2.68
N PRO A 3 -29.26 10.36 2.77
CA PRO A 3 -29.13 9.69 4.06
C PRO A 3 -27.85 10.19 4.74
N SER A 4 -27.99 10.69 5.96
CA SER A 4 -26.88 11.06 6.83
C SER A 4 -26.03 9.81 7.07
N GLY A 5 -24.85 9.75 6.45
CA GLY A 5 -23.90 8.65 6.66
C GLY A 5 -23.51 8.61 8.12
N GLY A 6 -23.94 7.56 8.83
CA GLY A 6 -23.46 7.28 10.18
C GLY A 6 -21.94 7.10 10.19
N PRO A 7 -21.29 7.20 11.36
CA PRO A 7 -19.85 7.02 11.47
C PRO A 7 -19.44 5.67 10.87
N ILE A 8 -18.45 5.70 9.97
CA ILE A 8 -17.85 4.48 9.40
C ILE A 8 -17.04 3.83 10.53
N VAL A 9 -17.58 2.76 11.09
CA VAL A 9 -16.88 1.94 12.08
C VAL A 9 -15.96 0.99 11.31
N VAL A 10 -14.65 1.18 11.47
CA VAL A 10 -13.61 0.32 10.90
C VAL A 10 -13.25 -0.73 11.96
N PRO A 11 -13.47 -2.03 11.70
CA PRO A 11 -13.09 -3.07 12.65
C PRO A 11 -11.59 -3.04 12.93
N VAL A 12 -11.22 -3.21 14.19
CA VAL A 12 -9.83 -3.20 14.65
C VAL A 12 -9.38 -4.64 14.86
N VAL A 13 -8.32 -5.04 14.17
CA VAL A 13 -7.67 -6.35 14.35
C VAL A 13 -6.33 -6.13 15.03
N GLU A 14 -6.13 -6.71 16.21
CA GLU A 14 -4.85 -6.63 16.92
C GLU A 14 -4.17 -7.99 16.94
N PHE A 15 -2.90 -8.01 16.54
CA PHE A 15 -2.00 -9.15 16.61
C PHE A 15 -0.95 -8.85 17.68
N THR A 16 -0.76 -9.76 18.63
CA THR A 16 0.33 -9.67 19.62
C THR A 16 1.23 -10.88 19.46
N ILE A 17 2.50 -10.64 19.13
CA ILE A 17 3.50 -11.66 18.82
C ILE A 17 4.53 -11.69 19.96
N GLY A 18 4.67 -12.86 20.60
CA GLY A 18 5.66 -13.14 21.62
C GLY A 18 7.04 -13.44 21.05
N ALA A 19 8.06 -13.38 21.90
CA ALA A 19 9.47 -13.58 21.49
C ALA A 19 9.75 -15.00 20.96
N ASP A 20 8.90 -15.96 21.30
CA ASP A 20 8.92 -17.35 20.83
C ASP A 20 8.14 -17.55 19.52
N GLY A 21 7.60 -16.47 18.94
CA GLY A 21 6.78 -16.47 17.74
C GLY A 21 5.33 -16.92 17.96
N ALA A 22 4.90 -17.18 19.21
CA ALA A 22 3.50 -17.39 19.52
C ALA A 22 2.71 -16.09 19.29
N MET A 23 1.54 -16.19 18.70
CA MET A 23 0.73 -15.04 18.34
C MET A 23 -0.65 -15.15 18.96
N THR A 24 -1.21 -14.03 19.40
CA THR A 24 -2.62 -13.92 19.78
C THR A 24 -3.29 -12.89 18.90
N VAL A 25 -4.56 -13.12 18.56
CA VAL A 25 -5.32 -12.25 17.66
C VAL A 25 -6.62 -11.85 18.33
N THR A 26 -6.96 -10.58 18.28
CA THR A 26 -8.26 -10.05 18.68
C THR A 26 -8.89 -9.27 17.52
N VAL A 27 -10.21 -9.34 17.43
CA VAL A 27 -11.00 -8.49 16.52
C VAL A 27 -11.99 -7.71 17.37
N ASP A 28 -11.88 -6.38 17.38
CA ASP A 28 -12.62 -5.47 18.24
C ASP A 28 -12.57 -5.88 19.73
N GLY A 29 -11.40 -6.35 20.17
CA GLY A 29 -11.17 -6.83 21.54
C GLY A 29 -11.67 -8.24 21.83
N VAL A 30 -12.33 -8.92 20.88
CA VAL A 30 -12.78 -10.31 21.02
C VAL A 30 -11.68 -11.26 20.54
N PRO A 31 -11.26 -12.25 21.35
CA PRO A 31 -10.26 -13.23 20.92
C PRO A 31 -10.69 -14.00 19.67
N HIS A 32 -9.81 -14.01 18.66
CA HIS A 32 -9.95 -14.80 17.46
C HIS A 32 -9.09 -16.06 17.59
N MET A 33 -9.71 -17.16 18.01
CA MET A 33 -9.01 -18.42 18.25
C MET A 33 -8.88 -19.27 16.97
N PRO A 34 -7.84 -20.11 16.90
CA PRO A 34 -7.76 -21.14 15.87
C PRO A 34 -8.97 -22.09 15.92
N GLU A 35 -9.25 -22.69 14.78
CA GLU A 35 -10.27 -23.74 14.69
C GLU A 35 -9.91 -24.90 15.62
N PRO A 36 -10.91 -25.65 16.13
CA PRO A 36 -10.63 -26.83 16.93
C PRO A 36 -9.65 -27.77 16.22
N PHE A 37 -8.63 -28.22 16.94
CA PHE A 37 -7.56 -29.11 16.45
C PHE A 37 -6.58 -28.49 15.42
N ALA A 38 -6.72 -27.20 15.09
CA ALA A 38 -5.70 -26.47 14.35
C ALA A 38 -4.52 -26.11 15.27
N PRO A 39 -3.31 -25.94 14.71
CA PRO A 39 -2.18 -25.44 15.49
C PRO A 39 -2.46 -24.04 16.04
N ASP A 40 -1.86 -23.72 17.18
CA ASP A 40 -1.89 -22.37 17.74
C ASP A 40 -1.35 -21.35 16.72
N TRP A 41 -1.80 -20.11 16.88
CA TRP A 41 -1.33 -19.02 16.03
C TRP A 41 0.16 -18.78 16.24
N ARG A 42 0.86 -18.76 15.10
CA ARG A 42 2.26 -18.41 15.00
C ARG A 42 2.40 -17.19 14.12
N ARG A 43 3.53 -16.51 14.19
CA ARG A 43 3.83 -15.37 13.31
C ARG A 43 3.63 -15.69 11.83
N GLU A 44 3.95 -16.91 11.41
CA GLU A 44 3.76 -17.37 10.03
C GLU A 44 2.28 -17.46 9.62
N SER A 45 1.36 -17.57 10.58
CA SER A 45 -0.09 -17.61 10.35
C SER A 45 -0.67 -16.22 10.03
N PHE A 46 0.09 -15.14 10.24
CA PHE A 46 -0.37 -13.76 10.08
C PHE A 46 -1.02 -13.49 8.71
N PRO A 47 -0.39 -13.82 7.56
CA PRO A 47 -1.00 -13.53 6.26
C PRO A 47 -2.33 -14.26 6.06
N ALA A 48 -2.40 -15.53 6.45
CA ALA A 48 -3.61 -16.35 6.29
C ALA A 48 -4.79 -15.84 7.14
N ILE A 49 -4.52 -15.42 8.37
CA ILE A 49 -5.54 -14.84 9.26
C ILE A 49 -6.03 -13.50 8.70
N LEU A 50 -5.10 -12.65 8.23
CA LEU A 50 -5.45 -11.37 7.64
C LEU A 50 -6.32 -11.54 6.39
N ASP A 51 -5.96 -12.46 5.49
CA ASP A 51 -6.74 -12.77 4.29
C ASP A 51 -8.15 -13.28 4.63
N ALA A 52 -8.26 -14.18 5.61
CA ALA A 52 -9.56 -14.70 6.07
C ALA A 52 -10.45 -13.60 6.67
N LEU A 53 -9.88 -12.70 7.47
CA LEU A 53 -10.62 -11.58 8.05
C LEU A 53 -11.01 -10.57 6.97
N ALA A 54 -10.11 -10.24 6.05
CA ALA A 54 -10.39 -9.34 4.94
C ALA A 54 -11.52 -9.88 4.04
N ALA A 55 -11.52 -11.19 3.76
CA ALA A 55 -12.57 -11.86 3.01
C ALA A 55 -13.92 -11.91 3.76
N ARG A 56 -13.88 -12.04 5.09
CA ARG A 56 -15.07 -12.09 5.95
C ARG A 56 -15.75 -10.72 6.10
N TYR A 57 -14.99 -9.68 6.43
CA TYR A 57 -15.54 -8.35 6.72
C TYR A 57 -15.85 -7.56 5.45
N ARG A 58 -15.09 -7.77 4.36
CA ARG A 58 -15.28 -7.06 3.07
C ARG A 58 -15.34 -5.54 3.18
N THR A 59 -14.81 -5.00 4.27
CA THR A 59 -14.67 -3.57 4.60
C THR A 59 -13.22 -3.32 5.00
N PRO A 60 -12.75 -2.06 4.97
CA PRO A 60 -11.44 -1.73 5.54
C PRO A 60 -11.29 -2.26 6.97
N LEU A 61 -10.12 -2.78 7.29
CA LEU A 61 -9.73 -3.27 8.61
C LEU A 61 -8.55 -2.45 9.11
N ARG A 62 -8.62 -1.96 10.34
CA ARG A 62 -7.46 -1.35 11.02
C ARG A 62 -6.66 -2.47 11.68
N VAL A 63 -5.47 -2.74 11.18
CA VAL A 63 -4.57 -3.76 11.71
C VAL A 63 -3.57 -3.11 12.65
N GLN A 64 -3.36 -3.71 13.82
CA GLN A 64 -2.31 -3.35 14.76
C GLN A 64 -1.48 -4.60 15.06
N VAL A 65 -0.16 -4.51 14.95
CA VAL A 65 0.75 -5.61 15.28
C VAL A 65 1.66 -5.14 16.40
N ARG A 66 1.66 -5.86 17.53
CA ARG A 66 2.55 -5.65 18.66
C ARG A 66 3.57 -6.78 18.70
N GLU A 67 4.84 -6.45 18.55
CA GLU A 67 5.95 -7.40 18.62
C GLU A 67 6.54 -7.42 20.04
N ALA A 68 7.28 -8.47 20.36
CA ALA A 68 7.81 -8.72 21.70
C ALA A 68 8.84 -7.66 22.19
N ASP A 69 9.43 -6.91 21.26
CA ASP A 69 10.32 -5.78 21.54
C ASP A 69 9.58 -4.50 21.94
N GLY A 70 8.25 -4.55 22.00
CA GLY A 70 7.38 -3.41 22.28
C GLY A 70 7.06 -2.55 21.06
N SER A 71 7.60 -2.89 19.88
CA SER A 71 7.27 -2.23 18.63
C SER A 71 5.80 -2.45 18.28
N THR A 72 5.14 -1.38 17.84
CA THR A 72 3.76 -1.42 17.38
C THR A 72 3.67 -0.89 15.96
N PHE A 73 3.21 -1.71 15.03
CA PHE A 73 2.91 -1.32 13.66
C PHE A 73 1.40 -1.18 13.49
N THR A 74 0.93 -0.11 12.83
CA THR A 74 -0.49 0.11 12.55
C THR A 74 -0.69 0.39 11.07
N ASP A 75 -1.66 -0.28 10.46
CA ASP A 75 -2.01 -0.12 9.05
C ASP A 75 -3.54 -0.25 8.83
N ILE A 76 -4.03 0.18 7.66
CA ILE A 76 -5.42 0.01 7.24
C ILE A 76 -5.46 -0.83 5.97
N ILE A 77 -5.94 -2.06 6.09
CA ILE A 77 -6.07 -3.00 4.99
C ILE A 77 -7.45 -2.87 4.37
N THR A 78 -7.52 -2.44 3.12
CA THR A 78 -8.77 -2.39 2.35
C THR A 78 -8.87 -3.63 1.46
N PRO A 79 -9.80 -4.57 1.70
CA PRO A 79 -9.98 -5.72 0.82
C PRO A 79 -10.36 -5.26 -0.60
N PRO A 80 -9.91 -5.95 -1.66
CA PRO A 80 -10.32 -5.66 -3.02
C PRO A 80 -11.85 -5.71 -3.13
N ARG A 81 -12.48 -4.66 -3.68
CA ARG A 81 -13.93 -4.70 -3.95
C ARG A 81 -14.20 -5.77 -5.01
N GLU A 82 -14.87 -6.86 -4.62
CA GLU A 82 -15.43 -7.81 -5.56
C GLU A 82 -16.42 -7.07 -6.48
N ARG A 83 -16.05 -6.91 -7.75
CA ARG A 83 -16.99 -6.46 -8.78
C ARG A 83 -18.01 -7.58 -8.97
N PRO A 84 -19.33 -7.34 -8.83
CA PRO A 84 -20.31 -8.36 -9.14
C PRO A 84 -20.06 -8.86 -10.56
N THR A 85 -19.80 -10.16 -10.70
CA THR A 85 -19.71 -10.80 -12.00
C THR A 85 -21.07 -10.69 -12.65
N ALA A 86 -21.18 -9.89 -13.71
CA ALA A 86 -22.37 -9.85 -14.53
C ALA A 86 -22.68 -11.26 -15.03
N ARG A 87 -23.90 -11.77 -14.77
CA ARG A 87 -24.32 -13.07 -15.29
C ARG A 87 -24.45 -12.97 -16.82
N PRO A 88 -23.91 -13.91 -17.62
CA PRO A 88 -23.82 -13.76 -19.08
C PRO A 88 -25.13 -13.71 -19.88
N TRP A 89 -26.31 -13.87 -19.28
CA TRP A 89 -27.57 -14.05 -20.04
C TRP A 89 -28.65 -13.00 -19.77
N GLU A 90 -28.41 -12.02 -18.90
CA GLU A 90 -29.39 -10.99 -18.63
C GLU A 90 -29.16 -9.82 -19.59
N ALA A 91 -30.04 -9.70 -20.61
CA ALA A 91 -30.05 -8.54 -21.47
C ALA A 91 -30.26 -7.29 -20.61
N PRO A 92 -29.41 -6.27 -20.70
CA PRO A 92 -29.50 -5.11 -19.81
C PRO A 92 -30.78 -4.36 -20.12
N VAL A 93 -31.74 -4.43 -19.20
CA VAL A 93 -32.83 -3.47 -19.10
C VAL A 93 -32.17 -2.11 -18.83
N PRO A 94 -32.54 -1.02 -19.54
CA PRO A 94 -31.91 0.27 -19.31
C PRO A 94 -32.38 0.82 -17.97
N GLU A 95 -31.73 0.40 -16.89
CA GLU A 95 -31.75 1.12 -15.64
C GLU A 95 -31.01 2.43 -15.88
N VAL A 96 -31.65 3.53 -15.49
CA VAL A 96 -31.10 4.89 -15.57
C VAL A 96 -29.87 4.93 -14.67
N ALA A 97 -28.74 4.49 -15.22
CA ALA A 97 -27.46 4.47 -14.57
C ALA A 97 -27.08 5.92 -14.31
N SER A 98 -26.96 6.26 -13.02
CA SER A 98 -26.15 7.40 -12.62
C SER A 98 -24.80 7.28 -13.34
N PRO A 99 -24.29 8.36 -13.95
CA PRO A 99 -23.14 8.26 -14.84
C PRO A 99 -22.00 7.55 -14.10
N PRO A 100 -21.32 6.59 -14.74
CA PRO A 100 -20.17 5.94 -14.15
C PRO A 100 -19.19 7.03 -13.74
N MET A 101 -18.86 7.10 -12.45
CA MET A 101 -17.69 7.86 -12.03
C MET A 101 -16.52 7.15 -12.69
N SER A 102 -16.06 7.73 -13.81
CA SER A 102 -14.98 7.21 -14.62
C SER A 102 -13.84 6.87 -13.67
N ALA A 103 -13.49 5.57 -13.55
CA ALA A 103 -12.20 5.22 -13.00
C ALA A 103 -11.20 5.95 -13.88
N ALA A 104 -10.54 6.98 -13.32
CA ALA A 104 -9.52 7.71 -14.06
C ALA A 104 -8.53 6.65 -14.56
N GLN A 105 -8.34 6.59 -15.87
CA GLN A 105 -7.34 5.70 -16.43
C GLN A 105 -6.00 6.03 -15.76
N PRO A 106 -5.19 5.04 -15.34
CA PRO A 106 -3.90 5.32 -14.74
C PRO A 106 -3.10 6.16 -15.73
N VAL A 107 -2.77 7.38 -15.35
CA VAL A 107 -1.99 8.29 -16.18
C VAL A 107 -0.56 7.76 -16.19
N LEU A 108 -0.11 7.27 -17.35
CA LEU A 108 1.25 6.79 -17.53
C LEU A 108 2.11 7.96 -18.02
N HIS A 109 3.09 8.35 -17.22
CA HIS A 109 4.08 9.34 -17.61
C HIS A 109 5.32 8.61 -18.14
N GLN A 110 5.70 8.88 -19.39
CA GLN A 110 6.88 8.30 -20.00
C GLN A 110 8.11 9.18 -19.73
N VAL A 111 9.19 8.56 -19.24
CA VAL A 111 10.49 9.20 -19.07
C VAL A 111 11.51 8.49 -19.96
N ALA A 112 12.30 9.26 -20.70
CA ALA A 112 13.35 8.74 -21.58
C ALA A 112 14.68 9.45 -21.30
N GLY A 113 15.76 8.70 -21.32
CA GLY A 113 17.14 9.19 -21.24
C GLY A 113 18.00 8.52 -22.30
N SER A 114 19.15 9.11 -22.62
CA SER A 114 20.09 8.59 -23.61
C SER A 114 21.51 8.49 -23.01
N GLY A 115 22.40 7.77 -23.70
CA GLY A 115 23.78 7.53 -23.22
C GLY A 115 23.98 6.21 -22.49
N PHE A 116 22.93 5.41 -22.34
CA PHE A 116 22.99 4.07 -21.76
C PHE A 116 23.67 3.06 -22.70
N VAL A 117 24.38 2.10 -22.12
CA VAL A 117 24.90 0.91 -22.80
C VAL A 117 23.73 -0.01 -23.19
N PRO A 118 23.66 -0.50 -24.43
CA PRO A 118 22.60 -1.41 -24.84
C PRO A 118 22.48 -2.64 -23.94
N GLY A 119 21.28 -2.87 -23.40
CA GLY A 119 20.99 -3.99 -22.51
C GLY A 119 21.43 -3.79 -21.06
N GLU A 120 21.91 -2.61 -20.66
CA GLU A 120 22.21 -2.35 -19.26
C GLU A 120 20.95 -2.20 -18.40
N ASP A 121 21.09 -2.51 -17.11
CA ASP A 121 20.05 -2.27 -16.11
C ASP A 121 20.02 -0.77 -15.73
N VAL A 122 18.84 -0.16 -15.78
CA VAL A 122 18.62 1.26 -15.51
C VAL A 122 17.70 1.41 -14.31
N ALA A 123 18.24 1.93 -13.21
CA ALA A 123 17.46 2.24 -12.01
C ALA A 123 16.61 3.50 -12.24
N VAL A 124 15.34 3.45 -11.82
CA VAL A 124 14.39 4.58 -11.91
C VAL A 124 14.08 5.04 -10.50
N ALA A 125 14.33 6.32 -10.20
CA ALA A 125 14.07 6.91 -8.90
C ALA A 125 13.24 8.19 -9.04
N ILE A 126 12.23 8.37 -8.17
CA ILE A 126 11.51 9.65 -8.06
C ILE A 126 12.36 10.57 -7.18
N ILE A 127 12.48 11.85 -7.55
CA ILE A 127 13.14 12.82 -6.69
C ILE A 127 12.14 13.26 -5.61
N HIS A 128 12.57 13.20 -4.36
CA HIS A 128 11.70 13.52 -3.22
C HIS A 128 11.86 14.98 -2.77
N ALA A 129 13.06 15.53 -2.85
CA ALA A 129 13.38 16.89 -2.47
C ALA A 129 14.69 17.33 -3.13
N HIS A 130 14.90 18.64 -3.20
CA HIS A 130 16.18 19.24 -3.58
C HIS A 130 16.81 19.89 -2.36
N SER A 131 18.15 19.88 -2.32
CA SER A 131 18.93 20.62 -1.32
C SER A 131 20.12 21.25 -2.03
N ASP A 132 20.47 22.46 -1.61
CA ASP A 132 21.64 23.15 -2.14
C ASP A 132 22.93 22.54 -1.58
N ALA A 133 23.98 22.55 -2.40
CA ALA A 133 25.32 22.21 -1.98
C ALA A 133 26.02 23.44 -1.39
N SER A 134 26.80 23.20 -0.34
CA SER A 134 27.72 24.15 0.29
C SER A 134 28.87 24.51 -0.67
N PRO A 135 29.57 25.65 -0.47
CA PRO A 135 30.71 26.07 -1.28
C PRO A 135 31.88 25.06 -1.35
N ASP A 136 31.95 24.12 -0.41
CA ASP A 136 32.91 23.01 -0.41
C ASP A 136 32.44 21.79 -1.23
N GLY A 137 31.28 21.87 -1.87
CA GLY A 137 30.66 20.80 -2.66
C GLY A 137 29.87 19.78 -1.85
N THR A 138 29.68 19.99 -0.55
CA THR A 138 28.92 19.06 0.30
C THR A 138 27.43 19.44 0.35
N ALA A 139 26.53 18.45 0.29
CA ALA A 139 25.09 18.67 0.47
C ALA A 139 24.55 17.74 1.55
N ARG A 140 23.55 18.19 2.31
CA ARG A 140 22.86 17.38 3.33
C ARG A 140 21.37 17.62 3.24
N ALA A 141 20.59 16.56 3.13
CA ALA A 141 19.15 16.60 3.21
C ALA A 141 18.67 15.73 4.40
N LEU A 142 17.66 16.22 5.12
CA LEU A 142 16.94 15.46 6.14
C LEU A 142 15.51 15.26 5.64
N LEU A 143 15.04 14.02 5.64
CA LEU A 143 13.67 13.67 5.26
C LEU A 143 12.95 13.15 6.50
N THR A 144 11.75 13.67 6.76
CA THR A 144 10.85 13.10 7.77
C THR A 144 10.19 11.82 7.26
N ALA A 145 9.65 10.99 8.15
CA ALA A 145 9.00 9.73 7.78
C ALA A 145 7.85 9.94 6.79
N GLU A 146 7.07 11.01 6.94
CA GLU A 146 5.97 11.34 6.03
C GLU A 146 6.45 11.94 4.70
N GLN A 147 7.54 12.71 4.68
CA GLN A 147 8.14 13.22 3.44
C GLN A 147 8.80 12.11 2.63
N ALA A 148 9.39 11.12 3.29
CA ALA A 148 9.75 9.88 2.63
C ALA A 148 8.51 9.18 2.05
N ALA A 149 7.39 9.18 2.79
CA ALA A 149 6.16 8.52 2.37
C ALA A 149 5.41 9.22 1.21
N ALA A 150 5.58 10.53 1.01
CA ALA A 150 4.70 11.32 0.14
C ALA A 150 5.38 11.99 -1.05
N ALA A 151 6.71 11.91 -1.19
CA ALA A 151 7.31 12.85 -2.13
C ALA A 151 7.09 12.47 -3.60
N VAL A 152 6.71 13.51 -4.34
CA VAL A 152 6.55 13.53 -5.79
C VAL A 152 6.95 14.94 -6.23
N THR A 153 8.24 15.18 -6.50
CA THR A 153 8.68 16.48 -7.07
C THR A 153 8.26 16.64 -8.53
N GLY A 154 7.60 15.63 -9.10
CA GLY A 154 7.36 15.54 -10.53
C GLY A 154 8.66 15.34 -11.31
N GLU A 155 9.76 14.95 -10.67
CA GLU A 155 11.03 14.64 -11.33
C GLU A 155 11.44 13.19 -11.10
N VAL A 156 12.05 12.61 -12.13
CA VAL A 156 12.54 11.23 -12.16
C VAL A 156 13.98 11.22 -12.60
N LEU A 157 14.80 10.44 -11.90
CA LEU A 157 16.17 10.12 -12.25
C LEU A 157 16.24 8.71 -12.86
N LEU A 158 16.87 8.60 -14.02
CA LEU A 158 17.35 7.35 -14.59
C LEU A 158 18.85 7.23 -14.33
N LEU A 159 19.29 6.08 -13.78
CA LEU A 159 20.69 5.77 -13.50
C LEU A 159 21.08 4.45 -14.20
N GLY A 160 21.98 4.54 -15.17
CA GLY A 160 22.61 3.38 -15.81
C GLY A 160 23.60 2.74 -14.85
N ARG A 161 23.40 1.46 -14.50
CA ARG A 161 24.22 0.78 -13.49
C ARG A 161 25.61 0.39 -13.99
N ILE A 162 25.80 0.26 -15.30
CA ILE A 162 27.07 -0.10 -15.91
C ILE A 162 27.77 1.17 -16.40
N SER A 163 27.06 2.03 -17.11
CA SER A 163 27.60 3.28 -17.67
C SER A 163 27.79 4.40 -16.63
N GLY A 164 27.04 4.37 -15.53
CA GLY A 164 26.95 5.47 -14.57
C GLY A 164 26.19 6.69 -15.12
N THR A 165 25.53 6.57 -16.28
CA THR A 165 24.80 7.67 -16.90
C THR A 165 23.60 8.09 -16.05
N LEU A 166 23.48 9.38 -15.78
CA LEU A 166 22.38 10.00 -15.03
C LEU A 166 21.53 10.86 -15.98
N ALA A 167 20.21 10.65 -15.99
CA ALA A 167 19.28 11.51 -16.71
C ALA A 167 18.12 11.91 -15.79
N VAL A 168 17.94 13.21 -15.57
CA VAL A 168 16.82 13.77 -14.79
C VAL A 168 15.78 14.31 -15.76
N SER A 169 14.52 13.94 -15.57
CA SER A 169 13.40 14.40 -16.38
C SER A 169 12.22 14.80 -15.49
N ARG A 170 11.35 15.66 -16.03
CA ARG A 170 10.08 16.06 -15.40
C ARG A 170 8.93 15.22 -15.94
N LEU A 171 8.06 14.79 -15.04
CA LEU A 171 6.75 14.21 -15.30
C LEU A 171 5.80 15.38 -15.61
N LEU A 172 5.36 15.47 -16.87
CA LEU A 172 4.36 16.44 -17.35
C LEU A 172 2.95 15.91 -17.14
#